data_AF-W6NF76-F1
#
_entry.id   AF-W6NF76-F1
#
_cell.length_a   1.000
_cell.length_b   1.000
_cell.length_c   1.000
_cell.angle_alpha   90.00
_cell.angle_beta   90.00
_cell.angle_gamma   90.00
#
_symmetry.space_group_name_H-M   'P 1'
#
loop_
_entity.id
_entity.type
_entity.pdbx_description
1 polymer ?
#
loop_
_entity_poly.entity_id
_entity_poly.type
_entity_poly.pdbx_seq_one_letter_code
_entity_poly.pdbx_strand_id
1 'polypeptide(L)'
;MCLYPNKDSNVIEGDFRELPTNSSFECDIIETECNREGYNETEHYLHMQIYENETSESQTSSLPNVHMIMIDSTSTFMVKRSLPRTLRFLKNSLGAVQMDFLNKVGDNSRPNGFPLLFGKSVEKVDRVGRPPEEPDWNNTEICNKWLDEYPYILEEYKKKGYKVCIFKNVRLFRMT
;
A
#
# COMPACT_ATOMS: atom_id res chain seq x y z
N MET A 1 -12.67 5.50 -17.24
CA MET A 1 -13.69 6.02 -16.29
C MET A 1 -13.07 6.26 -14.92
N CYS A 2 -13.76 6.98 -14.02
CA CYS A 2 -13.38 7.07 -12.60
C CYS A 2 -14.05 5.95 -11.79
N LEU A 3 -13.32 5.39 -10.84
CA LEU A 3 -13.81 4.39 -9.89
C LEU A 3 -13.82 4.95 -8.47
N TYR A 4 -14.95 4.84 -7.78
CA TYR A 4 -15.10 5.27 -6.39
C TYR A 4 -15.39 4.07 -5.49
N PRO A 5 -14.65 3.88 -4.37
CA PRO A 5 -14.88 2.77 -3.48
C PRO A 5 -16.27 2.88 -2.81
N ASN A 6 -17.00 1.76 -2.74
CA ASN A 6 -18.27 1.65 -2.04
C ASN A 6 -18.23 0.45 -1.10
N LYS A 7 -17.86 0.71 0.16
CA LYS A 7 -17.52 -0.34 1.15
C LYS A 7 -16.35 -1.20 0.64
N ASP A 8 -16.28 -2.47 1.04
CA ASP A 8 -15.09 -3.31 0.81
C ASP A 8 -15.03 -3.97 -0.57
N SER A 9 -16.18 -4.35 -1.13
CA SER A 9 -16.23 -5.21 -2.32
C SER A 9 -16.99 -4.59 -3.50
N ASN A 10 -17.58 -3.41 -3.32
CA ASN A 10 -18.31 -2.73 -4.39
C ASN A 10 -17.58 -1.46 -4.81
N VAL A 11 -17.79 -1.10 -6.06
CA VAL A 11 -17.25 0.12 -6.67
C VAL A 11 -18.40 0.84 -7.34
N ILE A 12 -18.38 2.17 -7.27
CA ILE A 12 -19.25 3.04 -8.05
C ILE A 12 -18.46 3.46 -9.28
N GLU A 13 -18.96 3.07 -10.44
CA GLU A 13 -18.38 3.38 -11.75
C GLU A 13 -18.91 4.73 -12.25
N GLY A 14 -17.99 5.57 -12.72
CA GLY A 14 -18.33 6.80 -13.45
C GLY A 14 -18.44 6.56 -14.96
N ASP A 15 -18.75 7.63 -15.69
CA ASP A 15 -18.90 7.53 -17.14
C ASP A 15 -17.56 7.26 -17.86
N PHE A 16 -17.62 6.47 -18.93
CA PHE A 16 -16.52 6.31 -19.86
C PHE A 16 -16.26 7.60 -20.64
N ARG A 17 -14.98 7.86 -20.92
CA ARG A 17 -14.52 8.99 -21.72
C ARG A 17 -13.52 8.46 -22.74
N GLU A 18 -13.71 8.82 -24.00
CA GLU A 18 -12.77 8.51 -25.07
C GLU A 18 -11.47 9.28 -24.89
N LEU A 19 -10.35 8.61 -25.19
CA LEU A 19 -9.03 9.23 -25.18
C LEU A 19 -8.56 9.49 -26.63
N PRO A 20 -7.89 10.62 -26.91
CA PRO A 20 -7.46 11.66 -25.97
C PRO A 20 -8.58 12.64 -25.60
N THR A 21 -8.62 13.04 -24.32
CA THR A 21 -9.52 14.08 -23.81
C THR A 21 -8.74 15.30 -23.34
N ASN A 22 -9.35 16.49 -23.41
CA ASN A 22 -8.78 17.74 -22.89
C ASN A 22 -9.05 17.94 -21.38
N SER A 23 -9.92 17.13 -20.77
CA SER A 23 -10.25 17.23 -19.35
C SER A 23 -9.46 16.22 -18.50
N SER A 24 -8.97 16.65 -17.34
CA SER A 24 -8.37 15.75 -16.35
C SER A 24 -9.44 14.90 -15.66
N PHE A 25 -9.02 13.74 -15.15
CA PHE A 25 -9.84 12.92 -14.28
C PHE A 25 -9.74 13.42 -12.85
N GLU A 26 -10.88 13.75 -12.25
CA GLU A 26 -11.02 14.33 -10.91
C GLU A 26 -11.25 13.23 -9.86
N CYS A 27 -10.44 12.18 -9.90
CA CYS A 27 -10.60 10.99 -9.05
C CYS A 27 -9.27 10.28 -8.83
N ASP A 28 -9.20 9.47 -7.76
CA ASP A 28 -7.97 8.76 -7.38
C ASP A 28 -7.73 7.48 -8.19
N ILE A 29 -8.80 6.78 -8.59
CA ILE A 29 -8.70 5.52 -9.33
C ILE A 29 -9.36 5.70 -10.69
N ILE A 30 -8.58 5.44 -11.73
CA ILE A 30 -8.99 5.54 -13.13
C ILE A 30 -8.85 4.15 -13.74
N GLU A 31 -9.94 3.66 -14.31
CA GLU A 31 -9.89 2.48 -15.17
C GLU A 31 -9.84 2.91 -16.64
N THR A 32 -8.91 2.32 -17.38
CA THR A 32 -8.81 2.49 -18.83
C THR A 32 -9.01 1.15 -19.51
N GLU A 33 -9.84 1.16 -20.52
CA GLU A 33 -10.13 0.04 -21.40
C GLU A 33 -9.37 0.25 -22.72
N CYS A 34 -8.75 -0.80 -23.24
CA CYS A 34 -8.15 -0.84 -24.57
C CYS A 34 -8.76 -1.99 -25.37
N ASN A 35 -9.54 -1.62 -26.38
CA ASN A 35 -10.06 -2.56 -27.37
C ASN A 35 -9.18 -2.50 -28.63
N ARG A 36 -8.47 -3.60 -28.93
CA ARG A 36 -7.62 -3.69 -30.12
C ARG A 36 -8.38 -4.33 -31.27
N GLU A 37 -8.41 -3.65 -32.41
CA GLU A 37 -9.03 -4.17 -33.63
C GLU A 37 -8.39 -5.52 -34.03
N GLY A 38 -9.22 -6.57 -34.17
CA GLY A 38 -8.78 -7.93 -34.47
C GLY A 38 -8.52 -8.84 -33.26
N TYR A 39 -8.69 -8.34 -32.03
CA TYR A 39 -8.67 -9.14 -30.81
C TYR A 39 -10.05 -9.08 -30.12
N ASN A 40 -10.57 -10.23 -29.72
CA ASN A 40 -11.87 -10.32 -29.00
C ASN A 40 -11.75 -10.03 -27.50
N GLU A 41 -10.55 -9.73 -27.01
CA GLU A 41 -10.29 -9.48 -25.60
C GLU A 41 -10.09 -7.99 -25.38
N THR A 42 -10.83 -7.47 -24.40
CA THR A 42 -10.71 -6.09 -23.94
C THR A 42 -9.67 -6.05 -22.81
N GLU A 43 -8.62 -5.25 -22.99
CA GLU A 43 -7.60 -5.09 -21.96
C GLU A 43 -8.01 -3.98 -20.99
N HIS A 44 -8.05 -4.29 -19.69
CA HIS A 44 -8.36 -3.32 -18.63
C HIS A 44 -7.10 -2.98 -17.84
N TYR A 45 -6.89 -1.69 -17.58
CA TYR A 45 -5.79 -1.18 -16.77
C TYR A 45 -6.31 -0.24 -15.69
N LEU A 46 -5.78 -0.40 -14.48
CA LEU A 46 -6.05 0.48 -13.36
C LEU A 46 -4.89 1.44 -13.15
N HIS A 47 -5.20 2.72 -13.18
CA HIS A 47 -4.30 3.81 -12.86
C HIS A 47 -4.74 4.45 -11.55
N MET A 48 -3.78 4.68 -10.67
CA MET A 48 -4.02 5.31 -9.37
C MET A 48 -3.24 6.63 -9.33
N GLN A 49 -3.88 7.66 -8.80
CA GLN A 49 -3.31 8.98 -8.54
C GLN A 49 -3.87 9.54 -7.23
N ILE A 50 -3.33 10.66 -6.78
CA ILE A 50 -3.91 11.45 -5.68
C ILE A 50 -4.50 12.69 -6.30
N TYR A 51 -5.83 12.77 -6.36
CA TYR A 51 -6.53 13.96 -6.84
C TYR A 51 -6.82 14.90 -5.65
N GLU A 52 -6.28 16.10 -5.72
CA GLU A 52 -6.47 17.12 -4.70
C GLU A 52 -7.65 18.02 -5.06
N ASN A 53 -8.78 17.85 -4.37
CA ASN A 53 -9.88 18.81 -4.45
C ASN A 53 -9.46 20.17 -3.88
N GLU A 54 -9.64 21.24 -4.65
CA GLU A 54 -9.32 22.63 -4.26
C GLU A 54 -10.20 23.16 -3.12
N THR A 55 -11.24 22.44 -2.71
CA THR A 55 -12.22 22.87 -1.70
C THR A 55 -11.74 22.73 -0.25
N SER A 56 -10.67 21.99 0.02
CA SER A 56 -10.04 22.02 1.34
C SER A 56 -9.12 23.22 1.40
N GLU A 57 -9.54 24.27 2.11
CA GLU A 57 -8.68 25.40 2.48
C GLU A 57 -7.28 24.89 2.79
N SER A 58 -6.29 25.47 2.10
CA SER A 58 -4.87 25.26 2.35
C SER A 58 -4.53 25.78 3.76
N GLN A 59 -4.98 25.07 4.78
CA GLN A 59 -4.14 24.88 5.93
C GLN A 59 -2.95 24.13 5.35
N THR A 60 -1.85 24.84 5.13
CA THR A 60 -0.53 24.24 4.98
C THR A 60 -0.32 23.40 6.23
N SER A 61 -0.82 22.17 6.20
CA SER A 61 -0.70 21.27 7.33
C SER A 61 0.79 21.08 7.48
N SER A 62 1.33 21.42 8.64
CA SER A 62 2.75 21.22 8.96
C SER A 62 3.13 19.73 9.03
N LEU A 63 2.26 18.85 8.54
CA LEU A 63 2.38 17.41 8.59
C LEU A 63 3.32 16.95 7.47
N PRO A 64 4.34 16.15 7.78
CA PRO A 64 5.24 15.64 6.76
C PRO A 64 4.55 14.59 5.91
N ASN A 65 4.85 14.55 4.60
CA ASN A 65 4.42 13.44 3.75
C ASN A 65 5.09 12.14 4.20
N VAL A 66 4.30 11.08 4.43
CA VAL A 66 4.79 9.77 4.86
C VAL A 66 4.63 8.77 3.73
N HIS A 67 5.75 8.14 3.35
CA HIS A 67 5.76 7.09 2.34
C HIS A 67 6.16 5.76 2.97
N MET A 68 5.30 4.76 2.85
CA MET A 68 5.60 3.38 3.24
C MET A 68 5.84 2.55 1.99
N ILE A 69 7.07 2.04 1.82
CA ILE A 69 7.44 1.18 0.70
C ILE A 69 7.67 -0.22 1.26
N MET A 70 6.83 -1.17 0.86
CA MET A 70 6.95 -2.57 1.24
C MET A 70 7.50 -3.39 0.08
N ILE A 71 8.60 -4.10 0.32
CA ILE A 71 9.24 -4.98 -0.67
C ILE A 71 9.08 -6.43 -0.20
N ASP A 72 8.12 -7.14 -0.80
CA ASP A 72 7.84 -8.53 -0.44
C ASP A 72 8.94 -9.49 -0.93
N SER A 73 9.10 -10.61 -0.22
CA SER A 73 10.00 -11.73 -0.55
C SER A 73 11.48 -11.37 -0.64
N THR A 74 11.93 -10.38 0.14
CA THR A 74 13.34 -9.99 0.22
C THR A 74 13.93 -10.24 1.60
N SER A 75 15.23 -10.58 1.63
CA SER A 75 16.01 -10.64 2.87
C SER A 75 17.03 -9.51 2.90
N THR A 76 17.50 -9.16 4.11
CA THR A 76 18.56 -8.18 4.30
C THR A 76 19.80 -8.46 3.44
N PHE A 77 20.17 -9.74 3.27
CA PHE A 77 21.30 -10.14 2.42
C PHE A 77 21.02 -9.94 0.92
N MET A 78 19.78 -10.14 0.49
CA MET A 78 19.39 -9.88 -0.90
C MET A 78 19.44 -8.38 -1.20
N VAL A 79 18.88 -7.54 -0.33
CA VAL A 79 18.91 -6.08 -0.51
C VAL A 79 20.34 -5.55 -0.51
N LYS A 80 21.20 -6.02 0.42
CA LYS A 80 22.62 -5.62 0.49
C LYS A 80 23.40 -5.96 -0.79
N ARG A 81 23.08 -7.07 -1.46
CA ARG A 81 23.77 -7.50 -2.70
C ARG A 81 23.17 -6.91 -3.96
N SER A 82 21.84 -6.87 -4.07
CA SER A 82 21.13 -6.48 -5.30
C SER A 82 20.86 -4.98 -5.39
N LEU A 83 20.73 -4.29 -4.25
CA LEU A 83 20.40 -2.86 -4.19
C LEU A 83 21.44 -2.02 -3.41
N PRO A 84 22.76 -2.21 -3.62
CA PRO A 84 23.79 -1.53 -2.84
C PRO A 84 23.79 0.00 -3.07
N ARG A 85 23.48 0.44 -4.29
CA ARG A 85 23.38 1.86 -4.64
C ARG A 85 22.20 2.53 -3.93
N THR A 86 21.04 1.87 -3.91
CA THR A 86 19.85 2.34 -3.20
C THR A 86 20.12 2.47 -1.70
N LEU A 87 20.69 1.44 -1.08
CA LEU A 87 21.04 1.49 0.35
C LEU A 87 22.00 2.63 0.67
N ARG A 88 23.02 2.87 -0.16
CA ARG A 88 23.96 3.98 0.04
C ARG A 88 23.26 5.34 -0.09
N PHE A 89 22.37 5.49 -1.06
CA PHE A 89 21.57 6.71 -1.22
C PHE A 89 20.66 6.95 -0.02
N LEU A 90 19.90 5.93 0.42
CA LEU A 90 19.04 6.03 1.60
C LEU A 90 19.83 6.47 2.83
N LYS A 91 20.96 5.83 3.12
CA LYS A 91 21.78 6.15 4.30
C LYS A 91 22.47 7.51 4.21
N ASN A 92 23.16 7.77 3.10
CA ASN A 92 24.07 8.91 3.01
C ASN A 92 23.37 10.20 2.57
N SER A 93 22.31 10.09 1.76
CA SER A 93 21.61 11.24 1.21
C SER A 93 20.30 11.54 1.94
N LEU A 94 19.57 10.51 2.38
CA LEU A 94 18.31 10.68 3.11
C LEU A 94 18.45 10.48 4.63
N GLY A 95 19.66 10.19 5.14
CA GLY A 95 19.88 9.97 6.57
C GLY A 95 19.14 8.75 7.14
N ALA A 96 18.84 7.75 6.29
CA ALA A 96 18.04 6.59 6.71
C ALA A 96 18.78 5.75 7.76
N VAL A 97 18.05 5.40 8.83
CA VAL A 97 18.52 4.48 9.86
C VAL A 97 18.17 3.06 9.44
N GLN A 98 19.19 2.22 9.28
CA GLN A 98 18.96 0.78 9.04
C GLN A 98 18.83 0.05 10.36
N MET A 99 17.70 -0.62 10.56
CA MET A 99 17.48 -1.53 11.67
C MET A 99 18.03 -2.91 11.30
N ASP A 100 19.30 -3.18 11.65
CA ASP A 100 19.85 -4.53 11.53
C ASP A 100 19.19 -5.48 12.55
N PHE A 101 19.03 -6.75 12.16
CA PHE A 101 18.42 -7.81 12.99
C PHE A 101 16.93 -7.64 13.34
N LEU A 102 16.21 -6.78 12.62
CA LEU A 102 14.75 -6.79 12.66
C LEU A 102 14.24 -8.05 11.96
N ASN A 103 13.67 -8.97 12.73
CA ASN A 103 13.17 -10.25 12.23
C ASN A 103 11.71 -10.16 11.79
N LYS A 104 11.36 -11.00 10.82
CA LYS A 104 9.98 -11.27 10.45
C LYS A 104 9.26 -12.02 11.59
N VAL A 105 7.96 -11.80 11.72
CA VAL A 105 7.09 -12.43 12.73
C VAL A 105 6.71 -13.85 12.32
N GLY A 106 6.42 -14.06 11.04
CA GLY A 106 6.07 -15.38 10.49
C GLY A 106 6.64 -15.58 9.09
N ASP A 107 6.33 -16.73 8.48
CA ASP A 107 6.97 -17.10 7.22
C ASP A 107 6.41 -16.41 5.97
N ASN A 108 5.10 -16.16 5.96
CA ASN A 108 4.38 -15.62 4.80
C ASN A 108 4.14 -14.11 4.89
N SER A 109 3.65 -13.49 3.82
CA SER A 109 3.36 -12.03 3.81
C SER A 109 2.27 -11.66 4.83
N ARG A 110 1.24 -12.51 4.99
CA ARG A 110 0.11 -12.28 5.91
C ARG A 110 0.55 -12.13 7.38
N PRO A 111 1.24 -13.09 8.01
CA PRO A 111 1.66 -12.98 9.41
C PRO A 111 2.65 -11.85 9.70
N ASN A 112 3.28 -11.26 8.67
CA ASN A 112 4.11 -10.08 8.80
C ASN A 112 3.34 -8.77 8.60
N GLY A 113 2.34 -8.79 7.71
CA GLY A 113 1.49 -7.62 7.43
C GLY A 113 0.58 -7.25 8.61
N PHE A 114 -0.05 -8.24 9.26
CA PHE A 114 -0.91 -7.99 10.42
C PHE A 114 -0.22 -7.24 11.56
N PRO A 115 0.94 -7.68 12.09
CA PRO A 115 1.63 -6.95 13.15
C PRO A 115 2.16 -5.59 12.68
N LEU A 116 2.53 -5.44 11.40
CA LEU A 116 2.96 -4.15 10.86
C LEU A 116 1.80 -3.13 10.79
N LEU A 117 0.60 -3.57 10.42
CA LEU A 117 -0.53 -2.70 10.11
C LEU A 117 -1.51 -2.52 11.27
N PHE A 118 -1.71 -3.55 12.08
CA PHE A 118 -2.65 -3.59 13.20
C PHE A 118 -1.94 -3.72 14.56
N GLY A 119 -0.62 -3.99 14.60
CA GLY A 119 0.11 -4.20 15.84
C GLY A 119 -0.27 -5.50 16.57
N LYS A 120 -0.82 -6.48 15.85
CA LYS A 120 -1.28 -7.77 16.39
C LYS A 120 -0.68 -8.94 15.62
N SER A 121 -0.13 -9.89 16.36
CA SER A 121 0.38 -11.16 15.82
C SER A 121 -0.76 -12.15 15.57
N VAL A 122 -0.64 -12.90 14.48
CA VAL A 122 -1.67 -13.86 14.02
C VAL A 122 -1.14 -15.29 13.93
N GLU A 123 0.16 -15.46 14.07
CA GLU A 123 0.86 -16.74 14.10
C GLU A 123 1.79 -16.76 15.31
N LYS A 124 2.11 -17.97 15.76
CA LYS A 124 3.02 -18.19 16.88
C LYS A 124 4.40 -17.63 16.56
N VAL A 125 5.00 -16.91 17.51
CA VAL A 125 6.32 -16.31 17.33
C VAL A 125 7.37 -17.11 18.08
N ASP A 126 8.25 -17.75 17.33
CA ASP A 126 9.42 -18.42 17.90
C ASP A 126 10.53 -17.42 18.20
N ARG A 127 10.98 -17.39 19.45
CA ARG A 127 12.06 -16.52 19.91
C ARG A 127 13.28 -17.36 20.28
N VAL A 128 14.46 -16.95 19.80
CA VAL A 128 15.71 -17.64 20.14
C VAL A 128 15.92 -17.62 21.65
N GLY A 129 16.00 -18.80 22.27
CA GLY A 129 16.25 -18.95 23.71
C GLY A 129 15.07 -18.63 24.62
N ARG A 130 13.84 -18.59 24.10
CA ARG A 130 12.61 -18.40 24.89
C ARG A 130 11.51 -19.37 24.43
N PRO A 131 10.55 -19.70 25.30
CA PRO A 131 9.37 -20.43 24.85
C PRO A 131 8.64 -19.62 23.76
N PRO A 132 8.02 -20.30 22.79
CA PRO A 132 7.25 -19.64 21.75
C PRO A 132 6.12 -18.79 22.34
N GLU A 133 5.87 -17.63 21.75
CA GLU A 133 4.81 -16.71 22.14
C GLU A 133 3.54 -17.02 21.34
N GLU A 134 2.42 -17.14 22.03
CA GLU A 134 1.12 -17.40 21.40
C GLU A 134 0.62 -16.15 20.65
N PRO A 135 -0.13 -16.32 19.55
CA PRO A 135 -0.61 -15.19 18.76
C PRO A 135 -1.64 -14.35 19.52
N ASP A 136 -1.64 -13.04 19.28
CA ASP A 136 -2.63 -12.12 19.84
C ASP A 136 -4.05 -12.40 19.32
N TRP A 137 -4.14 -12.77 18.03
CA TRP A 137 -5.39 -13.06 17.33
C TRP A 137 -5.42 -14.49 16.81
N ASN A 138 -6.58 -15.13 16.94
CA ASN A 138 -6.85 -16.42 16.34
C ASN A 138 -7.61 -16.27 15.01
N ASN A 139 -7.86 -17.39 14.34
CA ASN A 139 -8.53 -17.39 13.03
C ASN A 139 -9.92 -16.71 13.05
N THR A 140 -10.60 -16.67 14.19
CA THR A 140 -11.91 -16.03 14.32
C THR A 140 -11.78 -14.51 14.21
N GLU A 141 -10.82 -13.89 14.90
CA GLU A 141 -10.62 -12.44 14.82
C GLU A 141 -10.15 -12.03 13.43
N ILE A 142 -9.33 -12.86 12.78
CA ILE A 142 -8.73 -12.55 11.48
C ILE A 142 -9.73 -12.74 10.32
N CYS A 143 -10.57 -13.79 10.38
CA CYS A 143 -11.38 -14.22 9.22
C CYS A 143 -12.88 -13.98 9.39
N ASN A 144 -13.41 -13.96 10.63
CA ASN A 144 -14.85 -13.98 10.88
C ASN A 144 -15.36 -12.67 11.51
N LYS A 145 -14.48 -11.74 11.85
CA LYS A 145 -14.83 -10.41 12.37
C LYS A 145 -14.42 -9.34 11.38
N TRP A 146 -15.13 -8.23 11.40
CA TRP A 146 -14.80 -7.06 10.60
C TRP A 146 -13.50 -6.43 11.12
N LEU A 147 -12.52 -6.23 10.23
CA LEU A 147 -11.23 -5.65 10.62
C LEU A 147 -11.32 -4.15 10.91
N ASP A 148 -12.37 -3.49 10.42
CA ASP A 148 -12.66 -2.06 10.63
C ASP A 148 -12.90 -1.71 12.11
N GLU A 149 -13.27 -2.69 12.93
CA GLU A 149 -13.46 -2.51 14.37
C GLU A 149 -12.13 -2.35 15.14
N TYR A 150 -10.99 -2.65 14.50
CA TYR A 150 -9.67 -2.60 15.13
C TYR A 150 -8.83 -1.40 14.65
N PRO A 151 -7.89 -0.92 15.48
CA PRO A 151 -6.96 0.12 15.07
C PRO A 151 -6.10 -0.32 13.89
N TYR A 152 -6.22 0.40 12.77
CA TYR A 152 -5.45 0.17 11.56
C TYR A 152 -4.63 1.42 11.24
N ILE A 153 -3.32 1.26 11.04
CA ILE A 153 -2.39 2.39 10.92
C ILE A 153 -2.82 3.43 9.89
N LEU A 154 -3.34 3.01 8.73
CA LEU A 154 -3.73 3.94 7.67
C LEU A 154 -5.00 4.73 8.03
N GLU A 155 -5.98 4.09 8.66
CA GLU A 155 -7.17 4.79 9.15
C GLU A 155 -6.83 5.77 10.27
N GLU A 156 -5.84 5.45 11.12
CA GLU A 156 -5.34 6.37 12.14
C GLU A 156 -4.66 7.61 11.53
N TYR A 157 -3.91 7.45 10.43
CA TYR A 157 -3.38 8.60 9.68
C TYR A 157 -4.50 9.40 9.01
N LYS A 158 -5.50 8.74 8.42
CA LYS A 158 -6.66 9.40 7.81
C LYS A 158 -7.46 10.23 8.81
N LYS A 159 -7.72 9.70 10.02
CA LYS A 159 -8.35 10.43 11.14
C LYS A 159 -7.54 11.65 11.59
N LYS A 160 -6.21 11.63 11.43
CA LYS A 160 -5.31 12.75 11.71
C LYS A 160 -5.23 13.79 10.59
N GLY A 161 -6.01 13.62 9.52
CA GLY A 161 -6.09 14.56 8.40
C GLY A 161 -5.15 14.24 7.23
N TYR A 162 -4.48 13.08 7.24
CA TYR A 162 -3.67 12.66 6.08
C TYR A 162 -4.57 12.12 4.97
N LYS A 163 -4.26 12.50 3.73
CA LYS A 163 -4.75 11.76 2.55
C LYS A 163 -3.92 10.49 2.40
N VAL A 164 -4.58 9.34 2.36
CA VAL A 164 -3.91 8.04 2.29
C VAL A 164 -4.25 7.37 0.97
N CYS A 165 -3.22 6.89 0.26
CA CYS A 165 -3.35 6.10 -0.94
C CYS A 165 -2.47 4.86 -0.84
N ILE A 166 -2.96 3.72 -1.33
CA ILE A 166 -2.21 2.45 -1.36
C ILE A 166 -2.04 2.04 -2.81
N PHE A 167 -0.78 1.89 -3.22
CA PHE A 167 -0.45 1.40 -4.54
C PHE A 167 0.04 -0.05 -4.45
N LYS A 168 -0.68 -0.98 -5.09
CA LYS A 168 -0.26 -2.38 -5.20
C LYS A 168 0.37 -2.64 -6.57
N ASN A 169 1.41 -3.48 -6.61
CA ASN A 169 2.08 -3.90 -7.85
C ASN A 169 2.57 -2.73 -8.73
N VAL A 170 3.18 -1.71 -8.10
CA VAL A 170 3.72 -0.55 -8.81
C VAL A 170 4.85 -1.00 -9.75
N ARG A 171 4.60 -0.86 -11.06
CA ARG A 171 5.66 -0.94 -12.07
C ARG A 171 6.26 0.44 -12.24
N LEU A 172 7.51 0.60 -11.79
CA LEU A 172 8.31 1.78 -12.09
C LEU A 172 8.72 1.74 -13.56
N PHE A 173 7.98 2.44 -14.41
CA PHE A 173 8.39 2.66 -15.79
C PHE A 173 9.44 3.76 -15.82
N ARG A 174 10.59 3.43 -16.42
CA ARG A 174 11.60 4.45 -16.76
C ARG A 174 11.10 5.13 -18.04
N MET A 175 10.57 6.34 -17.92
CA MET A 175 10.43 7.22 -19.08
C MET A 175 11.85 7.62 -19.51
N THR A 176 12.33 7.02 -20.58
CA THR A 176 13.51 7.47 -21.34
C THR A 176 13.07 8.21 -22.57
#